data_AF-A0A7J6SWK5-F1
#
_entry.id   AF-A0A7J6SWK5-F1
#
_cell.length_a   1.000
_cell.length_b   1.000
_cell.length_c   1.000
_cell.angle_alpha   90.00
_cell.angle_beta   90.00
_cell.angle_gamma   90.00
#
_symmetry.space_group_name_H-M   'P 1'
#
loop_
_entity.id
_entity.type
_entity.pdbx_description
1 polymer ?
#
loop_
_entity_poly.entity_id
_entity_poly.type
_entity_poly.pdbx_seq_one_letter_code
_entity_poly.pdbx_strand_id
1 'polypeptide(L)'
;PPPYKPLDETSLRPCRRAGSDGAPNMLSRAEVTRGGKLHISWMGNGHTNSVSDGTCIVFKMAPYKEDPSWEDFTWPLEDCLPFYHKNVSTDPSSADVIIPANIQPGVYTILYMWSKFQGVYYATCSDIIVH
;
A
#
# COMPACT_ATOMS: atom_id res chain seq x y z
N PRO A 1 14.24 9.68 34.34
CA PRO A 1 13.42 9.55 33.11
C PRO A 1 12.56 8.28 33.16
N PRO A 2 11.26 8.33 32.86
CA PRO A 2 10.49 7.10 32.76
C PRO A 2 11.06 6.24 31.61
N PRO A 3 10.96 4.91 31.66
CA PRO A 3 11.38 4.07 30.56
C PRO A 3 10.35 4.25 29.45
N TYR A 4 10.62 5.17 28.52
CA TYR A 4 9.81 5.26 27.31
C TYR A 4 10.02 3.95 26.54
N LYS A 5 8.94 3.19 26.32
CA LYS A 5 8.98 2.11 25.33
C LYS A 5 9.10 2.75 23.95
N PRO A 6 10.08 2.36 23.13
CA PRO A 6 10.12 2.81 21.74
C PRO A 6 8.83 2.36 21.03
N LEU A 7 8.31 3.20 20.13
CA LEU A 7 7.24 2.80 19.22
C LEU A 7 7.76 1.62 18.39
N ASP A 8 7.05 0.50 18.43
CA ASP A 8 7.32 -0.68 17.63
C ASP A 8 6.17 -0.96 16.64
N GLU A 9 6.29 -2.03 15.85
CA GLU A 9 5.29 -2.41 14.85
C GLU A 9 3.88 -2.57 15.43
N THR A 10 3.77 -2.98 16.70
CA THR A 10 2.47 -3.14 17.38
C THR A 10 1.76 -1.81 17.63
N SER A 11 2.51 -0.70 17.58
CA SER A 11 1.99 0.66 17.74
C SER A 11 1.60 1.31 16.40
N LEU A 12 1.80 0.60 15.28
CA LEU A 12 1.56 1.10 13.93
C LEU A 12 0.38 0.38 13.28
N ARG A 13 -0.40 1.13 12.48
CA ARG A 13 -1.51 0.58 11.70
C ARG A 13 -1.17 0.63 10.20
N PRO A 14 -1.58 -0.36 9.40
CA PRO A 14 -1.34 -0.35 7.96
C PRO A 14 -2.15 0.75 7.26
N CYS A 15 -3.36 0.98 7.75
CA CYS A 15 -4.31 1.91 7.17
C CYS A 15 -4.84 2.86 8.25
N ARG A 16 -5.24 4.06 7.82
CA ARG A 16 -6.14 4.88 8.63
C ARG A 16 -7.54 4.27 8.58
N ARG A 17 -8.29 4.41 9.67
CA ARG A 17 -9.70 3.99 9.69
C ARG A 17 -10.46 4.75 8.61
N ALA A 18 -11.27 4.03 7.86
CA ALA A 18 -12.04 4.58 6.76
C ALA A 18 -12.97 5.72 7.26
N GLY A 19 -12.95 6.89 6.60
CA GLY A 19 -13.74 8.07 7.00
C GLY A 19 -13.13 8.93 8.10
N SER A 20 -11.92 8.61 8.58
CA SER A 20 -11.15 9.49 9.47
C SER A 20 -10.48 10.63 8.71
N ASP A 21 -10.03 11.66 9.44
CA ASP A 21 -9.26 12.77 8.87
C ASP A 21 -8.03 12.25 8.12
N GLY A 22 -7.94 12.60 6.84
CA GLY A 22 -6.89 12.13 5.95
C GLY A 22 -7.11 10.72 5.37
N ALA A 23 -8.31 10.14 5.50
CA ALA A 23 -8.85 9.06 4.67
C ALA A 23 -10.30 9.37 4.19
N PRO A 24 -10.56 10.55 3.57
CA PRO A 24 -11.93 11.00 3.26
C PRO A 24 -12.54 10.31 2.03
N ASN A 25 -11.70 9.75 1.14
CA ASN A 25 -12.12 9.31 -0.19
C ASN A 25 -12.66 7.86 -0.21
N MET A 26 -13.52 7.50 0.73
CA MET A 26 -14.08 6.13 0.80
C MET A 26 -14.97 5.74 -0.40
N LEU A 27 -15.49 6.73 -1.13
CA LEU A 27 -16.46 6.55 -2.21
C LEU A 27 -15.81 6.53 -3.60
N SER A 28 -14.55 6.98 -3.72
CA SER A 28 -13.82 6.98 -5.00
C SER A 28 -12.95 5.73 -5.07
N ARG A 29 -13.50 4.67 -5.67
CA ARG A 29 -12.83 3.36 -5.79
C ARG A 29 -12.50 3.10 -7.25
N ALA A 30 -11.29 2.60 -7.51
CA ALA A 30 -10.95 2.11 -8.83
C ALA A 30 -11.69 0.80 -9.08
N GLU A 31 -12.18 0.61 -10.30
CA GLU A 31 -12.83 -0.63 -10.74
C GLU A 31 -11.85 -1.43 -11.59
N VAL A 32 -11.74 -2.74 -11.33
CA VAL A 32 -10.79 -3.63 -12.01
C VAL A 32 -11.40 -5.02 -12.21
N THR A 33 -11.12 -5.62 -13.35
CA THR A 33 -11.52 -7.00 -13.64
C THR A 33 -10.51 -7.98 -13.06
N ARG A 34 -10.97 -9.11 -12.53
CA ARG A 34 -10.09 -10.22 -12.10
C ARG A 34 -9.18 -10.69 -13.23
N GLY A 35 -7.91 -10.92 -12.90
CA GLY A 35 -6.85 -11.22 -13.88
C GLY A 35 -6.38 -9.99 -14.68
N GLY A 36 -7.01 -8.83 -14.47
CA GLY A 36 -6.66 -7.58 -15.13
C GLY A 36 -5.48 -6.87 -14.47
N LYS A 37 -4.98 -5.86 -15.18
CA LYS A 37 -3.95 -4.95 -14.69
C LYS A 37 -4.59 -3.76 -13.98
N LEU A 38 -4.07 -3.43 -12.81
CA LEU A 38 -4.34 -2.20 -12.10
C LEU A 38 -3.10 -1.31 -12.17
N HIS A 39 -3.22 -0.15 -12.82
CA HIS A 39 -2.15 0.85 -12.82
C HIS A 39 -2.16 1.61 -11.49
N ILE A 40 -1.02 1.64 -10.81
CA ILE A 40 -0.86 2.33 -9.52
C ILE A 40 0.28 3.32 -9.63
N SER A 41 0.01 4.57 -9.25
CA SER A 41 0.98 5.66 -9.14
C SER A 41 1.16 6.06 -7.67
N TRP A 42 2.38 6.36 -7.24
CA TRP A 42 2.68 6.89 -5.91
C TRP A 42 3.54 8.16 -5.99
N MET A 43 3.51 8.98 -4.94
CA MET A 43 4.31 10.21 -4.86
C MET A 43 5.34 10.16 -3.73
N GLY A 44 6.51 10.74 -4.02
CA GLY A 44 7.75 10.59 -3.27
C GLY A 44 7.92 11.40 -2.00
N ASN A 45 6.93 11.46 -1.14
CA ASN A 45 7.01 12.27 0.09
C ASN A 45 7.99 11.71 1.16
N GLY A 46 8.79 10.67 0.87
CA GLY A 46 9.71 10.04 1.82
C GLY A 46 11.16 9.83 1.34
N HIS A 47 11.49 10.12 0.06
CA HIS A 47 12.85 9.90 -0.48
C HIS A 47 13.80 11.07 -0.19
N THR A 48 13.78 11.60 1.03
CA THR A 48 14.78 12.61 1.44
C THR A 48 15.91 11.90 2.20
N ASN A 49 17.15 12.13 1.78
CA ASN A 49 18.39 11.77 2.50
C ASN A 49 18.82 10.29 2.53
N SER A 50 18.63 9.50 1.46
CA SER A 50 19.17 8.12 1.33
C SER A 50 18.66 7.10 2.37
N VAL A 51 17.72 7.48 3.22
CA VAL A 51 17.20 6.64 4.32
C VAL A 51 16.42 5.42 3.82
N SER A 52 16.03 5.44 2.54
CA SER A 52 15.31 4.40 1.85
C SER A 52 16.11 3.70 0.76
N ASP A 53 17.41 3.97 0.68
CA ASP A 53 18.29 3.27 -0.27
C ASP A 53 18.29 1.77 0.07
N GLY A 54 18.05 0.94 -0.93
CA GLY A 54 17.91 -0.52 -0.76
C GLY A 54 16.54 -0.99 -0.28
N THR A 55 15.56 -0.10 -0.13
CA THR A 55 14.16 -0.47 0.11
C THR A 55 13.38 -0.59 -1.20
N CYS A 56 12.28 -1.35 -1.17
CA CYS A 56 11.37 -1.49 -2.29
C CYS A 56 9.95 -1.11 -1.90
N ILE A 57 9.12 -0.84 -2.90
CA ILE A 57 7.67 -0.74 -2.75
C ILE A 57 7.06 -2.14 -2.79
N VAL A 58 6.17 -2.39 -1.83
CA VAL A 58 5.43 -3.64 -1.68
C VAL A 58 3.95 -3.34 -1.79
N PHE A 59 3.24 -4.14 -2.56
CA PHE A 59 1.79 -4.12 -2.67
C PHE A 59 1.19 -5.43 -2.18
N LYS A 60 0.19 -5.32 -1.31
CA LYS A 60 -0.62 -6.44 -0.84
C LYS A 60 -2.09 -6.12 -0.93
N MET A 61 -2.93 -7.14 -0.82
CA MET A 61 -4.37 -7.01 -0.91
C MET A 61 -5.05 -7.85 0.17
N ALA A 62 -6.19 -7.36 0.65
CA ALA A 62 -7.09 -8.02 1.58
C ALA A 62 -8.55 -7.76 1.18
N PRO A 63 -9.52 -8.59 1.62
CA PRO A 63 -10.93 -8.21 1.53
C PRO A 63 -11.16 -6.91 2.31
N TYR A 64 -12.10 -6.08 1.87
CA TYR A 64 -12.36 -4.80 2.52
C TYR A 64 -12.77 -4.97 3.99
N LYS A 65 -12.19 -4.12 4.84
CA LYS A 65 -12.53 -3.92 6.24
C LYS A 65 -12.35 -2.44 6.56
N GLU A 66 -13.23 -1.88 7.39
CA GLU A 66 -13.16 -0.46 7.76
C GLU A 66 -11.83 -0.10 8.45
N ASP A 67 -11.22 -1.08 9.11
CA ASP A 67 -10.02 -0.91 9.94
C ASP A 67 -9.18 -2.20 9.96
N PRO A 68 -8.44 -2.52 8.88
CA PRO A 68 -7.67 -3.76 8.77
C PRO A 68 -6.37 -3.72 9.58
N SER A 69 -5.94 -4.89 10.03
CA SER A 69 -4.63 -5.13 10.66
C SER A 69 -3.61 -5.60 9.61
N TRP A 70 -2.33 -5.62 9.97
CA TRP A 70 -1.26 -6.05 9.05
C TRP A 70 -1.45 -7.49 8.56
N GLU A 71 -1.98 -8.36 9.41
CA GLU A 71 -2.21 -9.78 9.15
C GLU A 71 -3.39 -10.03 8.19
N ASP A 72 -4.27 -9.05 7.99
CA ASP A 72 -5.39 -9.18 7.04
C ASP A 72 -4.87 -9.22 5.58
N PHE A 73 -3.69 -8.63 5.31
CA PHE A 73 -3.07 -8.51 3.99
C PHE A 73 -2.30 -9.77 3.58
N THR A 74 -3.05 -10.80 3.20
CA THR A 74 -2.51 -12.13 2.88
C THR A 74 -2.20 -12.35 1.40
N TRP A 75 -2.72 -11.53 0.48
CA TRP A 75 -2.42 -11.65 -0.95
C TRP A 75 -1.30 -10.71 -1.37
N PRO A 76 -0.10 -11.22 -1.71
CA PRO A 76 0.93 -10.40 -2.32
C PRO A 76 0.50 -10.03 -3.75
N LEU A 77 0.65 -8.75 -4.10
CA LEU A 77 0.51 -8.27 -5.47
C LEU A 77 1.89 -8.00 -6.07
N GLU A 78 2.77 -7.35 -5.31
CA GLU A 78 4.17 -7.12 -5.68
C GLU A 78 5.03 -7.08 -4.41
N ASP A 79 6.16 -7.80 -4.40
CA ASP A 79 7.00 -7.95 -3.20
C ASP A 79 8.21 -7.01 -3.18
N CYS A 80 8.63 -6.49 -4.34
CA CYS A 80 9.69 -5.49 -4.41
C CYS A 80 9.68 -4.78 -5.78
N LEU A 81 9.05 -3.61 -5.82
CA LEU A 81 9.17 -2.68 -6.93
C LEU A 81 10.18 -1.58 -6.60
N PRO A 82 10.96 -1.12 -7.60
CA PRO A 82 11.77 0.07 -7.40
C PRO A 82 10.85 1.27 -7.14
N PHE A 83 11.23 2.13 -6.22
CA PHE A 83 10.44 3.33 -5.92
C PHE A 83 10.34 4.29 -7.13
N TYR A 84 11.40 4.37 -7.93
CA TYR A 84 11.50 5.30 -9.06
C TYR A 84 12.16 4.65 -10.27
N HIS A 85 11.59 4.89 -11.44
CA HIS A 85 12.06 4.46 -12.75
C HIS A 85 12.72 5.63 -13.49
N LYS A 86 14.03 5.53 -13.74
CA LYS A 86 14.81 6.59 -14.41
C LYS A 86 14.48 6.79 -15.90
N ASN A 87 13.82 5.83 -16.54
CA ASN A 87 13.68 5.76 -18.00
C ASN A 87 12.22 5.74 -18.48
N VAL A 88 11.29 6.35 -17.74
CA VAL A 88 9.88 6.45 -18.17
C VAL A 88 9.46 7.91 -18.31
N SER A 89 8.60 8.19 -19.29
CA SER A 89 8.30 9.54 -19.77
C SER A 89 7.13 10.23 -19.06
N THR A 90 6.22 9.47 -18.45
CA THR A 90 4.93 10.01 -17.96
C THR A 90 4.73 9.85 -16.46
N ASP A 91 5.09 8.70 -15.88
CA ASP A 91 4.95 8.47 -14.45
C ASP A 91 6.12 7.62 -13.92
N PRO A 92 7.15 8.27 -13.34
CA PRO A 92 8.34 7.58 -12.91
C PRO A 92 8.20 6.84 -11.58
N SER A 93 7.07 6.96 -10.89
CA SER A 93 6.78 6.27 -9.65
C SER A 93 5.44 5.56 -9.77
N SER A 94 5.39 4.61 -10.71
CA SER A 94 4.21 3.81 -11.01
C SER A 94 4.54 2.38 -11.39
N ALA A 95 3.54 1.51 -11.33
CA ALA A 95 3.60 0.14 -11.84
C ALA A 95 2.19 -0.37 -12.21
N ASP A 96 2.16 -1.37 -13.08
CA ASP A 96 0.96 -2.20 -13.28
C ASP A 96 1.07 -3.45 -12.41
N VAL A 97 0.08 -3.66 -11.53
CA VAL A 97 -0.02 -4.90 -10.74
C VAL A 97 -1.16 -5.77 -11.27
N ILE A 98 -1.02 -7.08 -11.19
CA ILE A 98 -2.05 -8.02 -11.67
C ILE A 98 -2.97 -8.38 -10.51
N ILE A 99 -4.27 -8.14 -10.67
CA ILE A 99 -5.28 -8.61 -9.72
C ILE A 99 -5.50 -10.12 -9.94
N PRO A 100 -5.41 -10.98 -8.91
CA PRO A 100 -5.53 -12.41 -9.10
C PRO A 100 -6.86 -12.82 -9.74
N ALA A 101 -6.83 -13.75 -10.70
CA ALA A 101 -8.02 -14.16 -11.45
C ALA A 101 -9.02 -15.00 -10.60
N ASN A 102 -8.53 -15.61 -9.53
CA ASN A 102 -9.27 -16.58 -8.71
C ASN A 102 -9.96 -15.99 -7.47
N ILE A 103 -9.93 -14.67 -7.28
CA ILE A 103 -10.66 -14.02 -6.18
C ILE A 103 -12.14 -13.88 -6.51
N GLN A 104 -12.95 -13.62 -5.48
CA GLN A 104 -14.37 -13.33 -5.65
C GLN A 104 -14.56 -11.87 -6.05
N PRO A 105 -15.62 -11.53 -6.80
CA PRO A 105 -16.01 -10.15 -7.00
C PRO A 105 -16.36 -9.48 -5.66
N GLY A 106 -16.02 -8.20 -5.50
CA GLY A 106 -16.28 -7.48 -4.25
C GLY A 106 -15.35 -6.30 -4.02
N VAL A 107 -15.42 -5.72 -2.82
CA VAL A 107 -14.55 -4.61 -2.40
C VAL A 107 -13.31 -5.17 -1.73
N TYR A 108 -12.15 -4.68 -2.15
CA TYR A 108 -10.85 -5.05 -1.61
C TYR A 108 -10.08 -3.81 -1.20
N THR A 109 -9.19 -3.98 -0.22
CA THR A 109 -8.26 -2.94 0.20
C THR A 109 -6.85 -3.33 -0.27
N ILE A 110 -6.20 -2.41 -0.96
CA ILE A 110 -4.81 -2.49 -1.40
C ILE A 110 -3.95 -1.78 -0.37
N LEU A 111 -2.93 -2.46 0.14
CA LEU A 111 -1.87 -1.92 0.97
C LEU A 111 -0.67 -1.58 0.10
N TYR A 112 -0.21 -0.34 0.18
CA TYR A 112 1.09 0.13 -0.30
C TYR A 112 2.00 0.30 0.91
N MET A 113 3.19 -0.29 0.88
CA MET A 113 4.18 -0.12 1.96
C MET A 113 5.61 -0.17 1.44
N TRP A 114 6.54 0.30 2.28
CA TRP A 114 7.98 0.19 2.01
C TRP A 114 8.50 -1.06 2.71
N SER A 115 9.28 -1.89 2.00
CA SER A 115 9.63 -3.26 2.42
C SER A 115 10.34 -3.33 3.77
N LYS A 116 11.12 -2.30 4.13
CA LYS A 116 11.69 -2.11 5.47
C LYS A 116 12.36 -0.74 5.59
N PHE A 117 11.71 0.23 6.22
CA PHE A 117 12.44 1.35 6.81
C PHE A 117 12.94 0.90 8.19
N GLN A 118 14.04 1.43 8.69
CA GLN A 118 14.67 1.07 9.98
C GLN A 118 13.75 1.28 11.22
N GLY A 119 12.71 0.46 11.39
CA GLY A 119 11.68 0.63 12.42
C GLY A 119 10.59 1.66 12.10
N VAL A 120 10.53 2.20 10.87
CA VAL A 120 9.45 3.09 10.41
C VAL A 120 8.65 2.37 9.33
N TYR A 121 7.33 2.32 9.47
CA TYR A 121 6.48 1.70 8.46
C TYR A 121 5.67 2.81 7.82
N TYR A 122 6.04 3.19 6.60
CA TYR A 122 5.20 4.04 5.77
C TYR A 122 4.29 3.13 4.96
N ALA A 123 3.02 3.12 5.36
CA ALA A 123 1.96 2.43 4.65
C ALA A 123 0.81 3.37 4.33
N THR A 124 0.16 3.11 3.22
CA THR A 124 -1.13 3.70 2.89
C THR A 124 -2.02 2.66 2.25
N CYS A 125 -3.32 2.90 2.29
CA CYS A 125 -4.30 1.97 1.78
C CYS A 125 -5.25 2.65 0.80
N SER A 126 -5.75 1.89 -0.15
CA SER A 126 -6.73 2.34 -1.14
C SER A 126 -7.71 1.23 -1.43
N ASP A 127 -8.98 1.58 -1.57
CA ASP A 127 -10.03 0.59 -1.84
C ASP A 127 -10.32 0.49 -3.34
N ILE A 128 -10.56 -0.74 -3.78
CA ILE A 128 -10.92 -1.08 -5.16
C ILE A 128 -12.20 -1.92 -5.19
N ILE A 129 -12.88 -1.91 -6.34
CA ILE A 129 -13.97 -2.82 -6.66
C ILE A 129 -13.48 -3.81 -7.71
N VAL A 130 -13.56 -5.08 -7.40
CA VAL A 130 -13.18 -6.19 -8.27
C VAL A 130 -14.43 -6.81 -8.90
N HIS A 131 -14.42 -6.95 -10.23
CA HIS A 131 -15.46 -7.61 -11.04
C HIS A 131 -15.02 -9.00 -11.52
#